data_AF-A0A955TLT8-F1
#
_entry.id   AF-A0A955TLT8-F1
#
_cell.length_a   1.000
_cell.length_b   1.000
_cell.length_c   1.000
_cell.angle_alpha   90.00
_cell.angle_beta   90.00
_cell.angle_gamma   90.00
#
_symmetry.space_group_name_H-M   'P 1'
#
loop_
_entity.id
_entity.type
_entity.pdbx_description
1 polymer ?
#
loop_
_entity_poly.entity_id
_entity_poly.type
_entity_poly.pdbx_seq_one_letter_code
_entity_poly.pdbx_strand_id
1 'polypeptide(L)'
;MGIQRAGLIGMMGLLLYVGSPVASLATMGWEAGDMVLDFGLNLESGERTTLIDTSEVGEPFWVELTWKLNPDHCVFQVRESQGEGRALVTKTVMDDGLLNGVVSHAVYPQVDGVMVTAAEGQRCEILPKENEFLVVSRSKRAPIASDKDWSSAPIGAVVILFRATTFYWPSTVTIQPGQKIVWIYADGAAEPHSVTSGGCRVNDCSGGGTQFNSGLNLNKPGHRFEQVFKHAGVFPYHCELHLGSMQGVVTVQRPR
;
A
#
# COMPACT_ATOMS: atom_id res chain seq x y z
N MET A 1 74.60 -0.21 47.54
CA MET A 1 75.58 -1.14 46.92
C MET A 1 74.79 -2.33 46.39
N GLY A 2 74.88 -2.63 45.08
CA GLY A 2 74.50 -3.94 44.54
C GLY A 2 73.05 -4.13 44.11
N ILE A 3 72.85 -4.08 42.79
CA ILE A 3 71.68 -4.47 42.00
C ILE A 3 71.40 -5.98 42.13
N GLN A 4 70.13 -6.40 42.17
CA GLN A 4 69.69 -7.60 41.45
C GLN A 4 68.22 -7.50 41.00
N ARG A 5 68.03 -7.79 39.71
CA ARG A 5 66.78 -7.81 38.94
C ARG A 5 66.10 -9.17 39.05
N ALA A 6 64.77 -9.18 39.15
CA ALA A 6 63.87 -10.17 38.55
C ALA A 6 62.51 -9.44 38.42
N GLY A 7 61.95 -9.15 37.25
CA GLY A 7 61.67 -10.07 36.16
C GLY A 7 60.17 -10.40 36.16
N LEU A 8 59.30 -9.37 36.16
CA LEU A 8 57.84 -9.55 36.04
C LEU A 8 57.50 -9.61 34.54
N ILE A 9 57.18 -10.80 34.06
CA ILE A 9 56.70 -11.03 32.70
C ILE A 9 55.30 -10.43 32.59
N GLY A 10 55.19 -9.37 31.79
CA GLY A 10 53.94 -8.70 31.48
C GLY A 10 53.00 -9.63 30.72
N MET A 11 51.82 -9.83 31.31
CA MET A 11 50.70 -10.56 30.75
C MET A 11 50.18 -9.80 29.52
N MET A 12 50.50 -10.28 28.33
CA MET A 12 50.06 -9.71 27.06
C MET A 12 48.56 -10.01 26.90
N GLY A 13 47.73 -9.04 27.26
CA GLY A 13 46.28 -9.10 27.11
C GLY A 13 45.91 -9.22 25.64
N LEU A 14 45.39 -10.38 25.26
CA LEU A 14 44.75 -10.64 23.98
C LEU A 14 43.45 -9.82 23.94
N LEU A 15 43.51 -8.62 23.36
CA LEU A 15 42.33 -7.83 23.00
C LEU A 15 41.56 -8.60 21.92
N LEU A 16 40.58 -9.39 22.35
CA LEU A 16 39.53 -9.93 21.50
C LEU A 16 38.74 -8.73 20.95
N TYR A 17 39.02 -8.39 19.69
CA TYR A 17 38.17 -7.51 18.89
C TYR A 17 36.83 -8.23 18.72
N VAL A 18 35.90 -7.96 19.64
CA VAL A 18 34.51 -8.37 19.48
C VAL A 18 33.99 -7.53 18.33
N GLY A 19 33.94 -8.14 17.14
CA GLY A 19 33.26 -7.57 15.99
C GLY A 19 31.88 -7.10 16.44
N SER A 20 31.59 -5.82 16.23
CA SER A 20 30.26 -5.29 16.46
C SER A 20 29.26 -6.20 15.74
N PRO A 21 28.19 -6.65 16.39
CA PRO A 21 27.14 -7.34 15.65
C PRO A 21 26.66 -6.34 14.61
N VAL A 22 26.89 -6.65 13.33
CA VAL A 22 26.17 -5.99 12.25
C VAL A 22 24.72 -6.21 12.63
N ALA A 23 24.05 -5.14 13.04
CA ALA A 23 22.61 -5.17 13.19
C ALA A 23 22.11 -5.53 11.79
N SER A 24 21.80 -6.81 11.59
CA SER A 24 20.96 -7.27 10.51
C SER A 24 19.59 -6.69 10.83
N LEU A 25 19.46 -5.39 10.58
CA LEU A 25 18.16 -4.75 10.45
C LEU A 25 17.52 -5.55 9.34
N ALA A 26 16.52 -6.35 9.69
CA ALA A 26 15.55 -6.79 8.72
C ALA A 26 15.14 -5.51 7.99
N THR A 27 15.60 -5.35 6.74
CA THR A 27 15.08 -4.33 5.85
C THR A 27 13.64 -4.77 5.64
N MET A 28 12.75 -4.35 6.53
CA MET A 28 11.33 -4.47 6.28
C MET A 28 11.13 -3.82 4.92
N GLY A 29 10.48 -4.51 3.99
CA GLY A 29 10.43 -4.16 2.57
C GLY A 29 9.66 -2.87 2.24
N TRP A 30 9.67 -1.89 3.14
CA TRP A 30 9.21 -0.54 2.93
C TRP A 30 10.28 0.21 2.15
N GLU A 31 9.94 0.60 0.93
CA GLU A 31 10.70 1.67 0.28
C GLU A 31 10.43 2.96 1.06
N ALA A 32 11.48 3.72 1.39
CA ALA A 32 11.31 4.99 2.10
C ALA A 32 10.25 5.82 1.40
N GLY A 33 9.26 6.32 2.14
CA GLY A 33 8.19 7.10 1.58
C GLY A 33 7.06 6.38 0.84
N ASP A 34 7.05 5.05 0.79
CA ASP A 34 5.80 4.33 0.51
C ASP A 34 5.10 4.08 1.86
N MET A 35 3.80 4.38 1.94
CA MET A 35 3.04 4.23 3.18
C MET A 35 1.67 3.61 2.94
N VAL A 36 1.28 2.69 3.81
CA VAL A 36 -0.09 2.18 3.89
C VAL A 36 -0.54 2.33 5.33
N LEU A 37 -1.68 2.97 5.52
CA LEU A 37 -2.37 3.04 6.80
C LEU A 37 -3.73 2.37 6.67
N ASP A 38 -3.93 1.33 7.45
CA ASP A 38 -5.19 0.61 7.65
C ASP A 38 -5.63 0.60 9.13
N PHE A 39 -4.82 1.19 10.01
CA PHE A 39 -5.12 1.51 11.40
C PHE A 39 -4.16 2.59 11.92
N GLY A 40 -4.38 3.07 13.15
CA GLY A 40 -3.41 3.87 13.89
C GLY A 40 -3.45 5.38 13.62
N LEU A 41 -4.02 5.83 12.51
CA LEU A 41 -4.38 7.24 12.34
C LEU A 41 -5.54 7.56 13.28
N ASN A 42 -5.32 8.49 14.19
CA ASN A 42 -6.30 8.98 15.14
C ASN A 42 -5.91 10.40 15.56
N LEU A 43 -6.59 11.39 14.98
CA LEU A 43 -6.34 12.81 15.17
C LEU A 43 -7.57 13.46 15.79
N GLU A 44 -7.37 14.22 16.86
CA GLU A 44 -8.39 15.08 17.45
C GLU A 44 -8.67 16.31 16.58
N SER A 45 -9.75 17.04 16.88
CA SER A 45 -10.16 18.24 16.12
C SER A 45 -9.02 19.22 15.87
N GLY A 46 -8.77 19.52 14.59
CA GLY A 46 -7.74 20.45 14.14
C GLY A 46 -6.30 19.90 14.23
N GLU A 47 -6.10 18.71 14.80
CA GLU A 47 -4.78 18.07 14.80
C GLU A 47 -4.36 17.70 13.39
N ARG A 48 -3.05 17.77 13.17
CA ARG A 48 -2.42 17.43 11.90
C ARG A 48 -1.25 16.50 12.16
N THR A 49 -1.10 15.52 11.27
CA THR A 49 0.11 14.73 11.16
C THR A 49 0.70 14.79 9.75
N THR A 50 2.03 14.76 9.67
CA THR A 50 2.74 14.52 8.42
C THR A 50 2.87 13.01 8.24
N LEU A 51 2.38 12.50 7.12
CA LEU A 51 2.51 11.09 6.78
C LEU A 51 3.88 10.79 6.20
N ILE A 52 4.34 11.68 5.33
CA ILE A 52 5.60 11.58 4.61
C ILE A 52 6.01 12.97 4.17
N ASP A 53 7.31 13.26 4.19
CA ASP A 53 7.86 14.46 3.61
C ASP A 53 9.28 14.27 3.07
N THR A 54 9.86 15.34 2.53
CA THR A 54 11.24 15.37 2.02
C THR A 54 12.29 15.09 3.09
N SER A 55 11.99 15.18 4.38
CA SER A 55 12.96 14.81 5.42
C SER A 55 13.14 13.30 5.51
N GLU A 56 12.09 12.54 5.19
CA GLU A 56 12.12 11.09 5.06
C GLU A 56 12.63 10.66 3.67
N VAL A 57 12.11 11.28 2.61
CA VAL A 57 12.37 10.88 1.22
C VAL A 57 13.70 11.43 0.68
N GLY A 58 14.17 12.56 1.20
CA GLY A 58 15.39 13.25 0.80
C GLY A 58 15.21 14.31 -0.31
N GLU A 59 14.16 14.20 -1.11
CA GLU A 59 13.87 15.11 -2.23
C GLU A 59 12.37 15.22 -2.50
N PRO A 60 11.90 16.26 -3.22
CA PRO A 60 10.51 16.33 -3.66
C PRO A 60 10.16 15.13 -4.54
N PHE A 61 8.99 14.56 -4.32
CA PHE A 61 8.65 13.25 -4.88
C PHE A 61 7.30 13.26 -5.59
N TRP A 62 7.15 12.29 -6.51
CA TRP A 62 5.85 11.92 -7.06
C TRP A 62 5.05 11.18 -6.01
N VAL A 63 3.75 11.46 -5.91
CA VAL A 63 2.83 10.68 -5.08
C VAL A 63 1.55 10.33 -5.82
N GLU A 64 1.16 9.07 -5.69
CA GLU A 64 -0.16 8.54 -6.02
C GLU A 64 -0.85 8.16 -4.70
N LEU A 65 -2.01 8.76 -4.46
CA LEU A 65 -2.83 8.56 -3.27
C LEU A 65 -4.05 7.73 -3.65
N THR A 66 -4.34 6.70 -2.88
CA THR A 66 -5.62 5.97 -2.93
C THR A 66 -6.15 5.86 -1.51
N TRP A 67 -7.36 6.31 -1.25
CA TRP A 67 -7.91 6.31 0.10
C TRP A 67 -9.40 6.07 0.14
N LYS A 68 -9.84 5.57 1.28
CA LYS A 68 -11.24 5.59 1.71
C LYS A 68 -11.23 6.07 3.16
N LEU A 69 -11.56 7.34 3.35
CA LEU A 69 -11.79 7.95 4.66
C LEU A 69 -13.00 8.84 4.56
N ASN A 70 -13.65 9.11 5.69
CA ASN A 70 -14.68 10.13 5.77
C ASN A 70 -14.10 11.52 5.41
N PRO A 71 -14.49 12.11 4.26
CA PRO A 71 -13.94 13.38 3.81
C PRO A 71 -14.42 14.57 4.64
N ASP A 72 -15.50 14.42 5.41
CA ASP A 72 -15.97 15.45 6.34
C ASP A 72 -15.12 15.48 7.61
N HIS A 73 -14.40 14.40 7.91
CA HIS A 73 -13.56 14.27 9.11
C HIS A 73 -12.07 14.43 8.80
N CYS A 74 -11.61 13.86 7.70
CA CYS A 74 -10.20 13.76 7.33
C CYS A 74 -9.90 14.61 6.09
N VAL A 75 -9.11 15.67 6.27
CA VAL A 75 -8.67 16.54 5.17
C VAL A 75 -7.25 16.16 4.75
N PHE A 76 -7.13 15.60 3.56
CA PHE A 76 -5.83 15.32 2.95
C PHE A 76 -5.22 16.58 2.36
N GLN A 77 -3.91 16.73 2.57
CA GLN A 77 -3.18 17.87 2.08
C GLN A 77 -1.82 17.46 1.53
N VAL A 78 -1.41 18.07 0.43
CA VAL A 78 -0.02 18.00 -0.07
C VAL A 78 0.66 19.34 0.14
N ARG A 79 1.96 19.28 0.38
CA ARG A 79 2.83 20.45 0.45
C ARG A 79 3.69 20.50 -0.81
N GLU A 80 3.84 21.69 -1.38
CA GLU A 80 4.66 21.91 -2.57
C GLU A 80 5.49 23.18 -2.40
N SER A 81 6.74 23.16 -2.84
CA SER A 81 7.62 24.31 -2.93
C SER A 81 7.36 25.06 -4.23
N GLN A 82 7.04 26.34 -4.13
CA GLN A 82 6.80 27.20 -5.29
C GLN A 82 7.77 28.38 -5.36
N GLY A 83 8.21 28.70 -6.59
CA GLY A 83 8.98 29.89 -6.94
C GLY A 83 10.46 29.89 -6.56
N GLU A 84 11.17 30.92 -7.02
CA GLU A 84 12.55 31.23 -6.61
C GLU A 84 12.52 31.74 -5.16
N GLY A 85 12.65 30.80 -4.21
CA GLY A 85 12.51 31.06 -2.78
C GLY A 85 11.95 29.88 -1.98
N ARG A 86 11.44 28.83 -2.65
CA ARG A 86 10.91 27.59 -2.04
C ARG A 86 9.86 27.86 -0.95
N ALA A 87 8.96 28.81 -1.18
CA ALA A 87 7.83 28.99 -0.27
C ALA A 87 6.96 27.73 -0.32
N LEU A 88 6.70 27.13 0.84
CA LEU A 88 5.89 25.92 0.95
C LEU A 88 4.39 26.31 0.94
N VAL A 89 3.69 25.85 -0.08
CA VAL A 89 2.24 26.00 -0.24
C VAL A 89 1.58 24.69 0.14
N THR A 90 0.50 24.75 0.92
CA THR A 90 -0.33 23.58 1.24
C THR A 90 -1.57 23.60 0.37
N LYS A 91 -1.89 22.47 -0.26
CA LYS A 91 -3.09 22.28 -1.07
C LYS A 91 -3.91 21.13 -0.51
N THR A 92 -5.23 21.32 -0.45
CA THR A 92 -6.14 20.21 -0.17
C THR A 92 -6.15 19.25 -1.35
N VAL A 93 -6.07 17.96 -1.04
CA VAL A 93 -6.16 16.88 -2.02
C VAL A 93 -7.62 16.68 -2.39
N MET A 94 -7.88 16.56 -3.69
CA MET A 94 -9.20 16.31 -4.23
C MET A 94 -9.17 15.00 -5.02
N ASP A 95 -10.26 14.23 -4.93
CA ASP A 95 -10.46 13.04 -5.75
C ASP A 95 -10.48 13.43 -7.24
N ASP A 96 -9.61 12.81 -8.03
CA ASP A 96 -9.51 13.01 -9.48
C ASP A 96 -10.55 12.19 -10.26
N GLY A 97 -11.31 11.35 -9.57
CA GLY A 97 -12.40 10.56 -10.13
C GLY A 97 -11.95 9.33 -10.90
N LEU A 98 -10.65 8.98 -10.89
CA LEU A 98 -10.13 7.82 -11.63
C LEU A 98 -10.86 6.51 -11.27
N LEU A 99 -11.26 6.38 -10.01
CA LEU A 99 -11.93 5.19 -9.47
C LEU A 99 -13.45 5.37 -9.32
N ASN A 100 -14.03 6.36 -10.02
CA ASN A 100 -15.47 6.64 -10.09
C ASN A 100 -16.18 6.70 -8.72
N GLY A 101 -15.49 7.20 -7.69
CA GLY A 101 -16.02 7.34 -6.33
C GLY A 101 -16.20 6.02 -5.57
N VAL A 102 -15.73 4.88 -6.09
CA VAL A 102 -15.71 3.62 -5.34
C VAL A 102 -14.72 3.71 -4.16
N VAL A 103 -13.56 4.31 -4.43
CA VAL A 103 -12.60 4.86 -3.48
C VAL A 103 -12.02 6.13 -4.11
N SER A 104 -11.42 7.00 -3.32
CA SER A 104 -10.84 8.23 -3.83
C SER A 104 -9.40 8.04 -4.28
N HIS A 105 -9.00 8.83 -5.27
CA HIS A 105 -7.68 8.75 -5.88
C HIS A 105 -7.17 10.14 -6.27
N ALA A 106 -5.86 10.36 -6.17
CA ALA A 106 -5.24 11.59 -6.66
C ALA A 106 -3.76 11.39 -6.92
N VAL A 107 -3.20 12.24 -7.79
CA VAL A 107 -1.80 12.17 -8.19
C VAL A 107 -1.18 13.57 -8.15
N TYR A 108 0.01 13.65 -7.56
CA TYR A 108 0.80 14.88 -7.53
C TYR A 108 2.25 14.61 -7.92
N PRO A 109 2.81 15.35 -8.89
CA PRO A 109 4.09 14.98 -9.49
C PRO A 109 5.32 15.38 -8.68
N GLN A 110 5.19 16.39 -7.84
CA GLN A 110 6.30 16.98 -7.12
C GLN A 110 5.75 17.60 -5.84
N VAL A 111 5.74 16.81 -4.77
CA VAL A 111 5.34 17.25 -3.43
C VAL A 111 6.52 17.18 -2.49
N ASP A 112 6.54 18.10 -1.54
CA ASP A 112 7.46 18.13 -0.42
C ASP A 112 6.92 17.34 0.79
N GLY A 113 5.63 17.00 0.78
CA GLY A 113 5.05 16.11 1.78
C GLY A 113 3.55 15.91 1.63
N VAL A 114 3.05 14.87 2.31
CA VAL A 114 1.63 14.51 2.42
C VAL A 114 1.24 14.56 3.89
N MET A 115 0.10 15.17 4.18
CA MET A 115 -0.39 15.38 5.53
C MET A 115 -1.87 15.03 5.60
N VAL A 116 -2.31 14.67 6.80
CA VAL A 116 -3.72 14.56 7.14
C VAL A 116 -4.02 15.49 8.29
N THR A 117 -5.11 16.22 8.18
CA THR A 117 -5.62 17.10 9.23
C THR A 117 -7.04 16.67 9.57
N ALA A 118 -7.38 16.58 10.85
CA ALA A 118 -8.75 16.44 11.28
C ALA A 118 -9.51 17.75 11.04
N ALA A 119 -10.69 17.67 10.43
CA ALA A 119 -11.56 18.82 10.26
C ALA A 119 -11.98 19.39 11.63
N GLU A 120 -12.24 20.70 11.68
CA GLU A 120 -12.65 21.36 12.92
C GLU A 120 -13.95 20.75 13.46
N GLY A 121 -13.95 20.43 14.75
CA GLY A 121 -15.04 19.74 15.44
C GLY A 121 -15.16 18.24 15.11
N GLN A 122 -14.26 17.68 14.31
CA GLN A 122 -14.29 16.28 13.90
C GLN A 122 -13.07 15.52 14.40
N ARG A 123 -13.22 14.21 14.53
CA ARG A 123 -12.13 13.28 14.79
C ARG A 123 -11.81 12.52 13.51
N CYS A 124 -10.56 12.60 13.07
CA CYS A 124 -10.09 11.86 11.90
C CYS A 124 -9.38 10.59 12.36
N GLU A 125 -10.02 9.46 12.16
CA GLU A 125 -9.45 8.15 12.46
C GLU A 125 -9.65 7.21 11.28
N ILE A 126 -8.75 6.23 11.11
CA ILE A 126 -9.02 5.11 10.21
C ILE A 126 -9.84 4.09 10.99
N LEU A 127 -11.04 3.80 10.49
CA LEU A 127 -11.96 2.79 11.03
C LEU A 127 -11.88 1.49 10.21
N PRO A 128 -11.15 0.45 10.69
CA PRO A 128 -11.03 -0.82 9.95
C PRO A 128 -12.39 -1.50 9.73
N LYS A 129 -13.33 -1.32 10.68
CA LYS A 129 -14.69 -1.84 10.58
C LYS A 129 -15.52 -1.21 9.45
N GLU A 130 -15.12 -0.03 8.97
CA GLU A 130 -15.78 0.72 7.90
C GLU A 130 -15.02 0.61 6.56
N ASN A 131 -14.00 -0.25 6.54
CA ASN A 131 -13.13 -0.51 5.40
C ASN A 131 -12.35 0.74 5.01
N GLU A 132 -12.01 1.57 5.98
CA GLU A 132 -11.22 2.76 5.75
C GLU A 132 -9.72 2.43 5.65
N PHE A 133 -9.03 3.16 4.79
CA PHE A 133 -7.60 2.98 4.54
C PHE A 133 -7.01 4.17 3.79
N LEU A 134 -5.69 4.20 3.75
CA LEU A 134 -4.88 5.11 2.95
C LEU A 134 -3.67 4.39 2.38
N VAL A 135 -3.41 4.64 1.10
CA VAL A 135 -2.20 4.22 0.39
C VAL A 135 -1.52 5.46 -0.16
N VAL A 136 -0.24 5.58 0.12
CA VAL A 136 0.70 6.57 -0.41
C VAL A 136 1.76 5.80 -1.19
N SER A 137 1.81 6.01 -2.51
CA SER A 137 2.80 5.39 -3.39
C SER A 137 3.65 6.44 -4.07
N ARG A 138 4.97 6.26 -4.08
CA ARG A 138 5.89 7.09 -4.86
C ARG A 138 6.14 6.55 -6.26
N SER A 139 5.62 5.36 -6.56
CA SER A 139 5.77 4.77 -7.87
C SER A 139 4.89 5.51 -8.86
N LYS A 140 5.50 6.11 -9.89
CA LYS A 140 4.76 6.58 -11.05
C LYS A 140 4.07 5.37 -11.67
N ARG A 141 2.73 5.31 -11.58
CA ARG A 141 1.82 4.30 -12.15
C ARG A 141 2.54 3.29 -13.03
N ALA A 142 2.74 2.06 -12.54
CA ALA A 142 3.10 0.96 -13.44
C ALA A 142 2.08 0.95 -14.59
N PRO A 143 2.51 0.90 -15.86
CA PRO A 143 1.57 0.83 -16.96
C PRO A 143 0.59 -0.30 -16.67
N ILE A 144 -0.70 -0.01 -16.64
CA ILE A 144 -1.70 -1.08 -16.70
C ILE A 144 -1.32 -1.86 -17.96
N ALA A 145 -1.00 -3.15 -17.82
CA ALA A 145 -0.77 -4.00 -18.97
C ALA A 145 -1.96 -3.80 -19.92
N SER A 146 -1.70 -3.07 -21.00
CA SER A 146 -2.74 -2.37 -21.73
C SER A 146 -3.37 -3.33 -22.72
N ASP A 147 -4.35 -4.10 -22.27
CA ASP A 147 -5.40 -4.51 -23.19
C ASP A 147 -6.26 -3.27 -23.44
N LYS A 148 -6.06 -2.67 -24.61
CA LYS A 148 -6.70 -1.42 -25.08
C LYS A 148 -8.23 -1.41 -24.94
N ASP A 149 -8.86 -2.57 -24.75
CA ASP A 149 -10.31 -2.74 -24.61
C ASP A 149 -10.82 -2.66 -23.16
N TRP A 150 -9.94 -2.67 -22.15
CA TRP A 150 -10.33 -2.82 -20.74
C TRP A 150 -10.43 -1.47 -20.01
N SER A 151 -9.86 -0.40 -20.59
CA SER A 151 -9.88 0.93 -19.99
C SER A 151 -11.28 1.54 -19.94
N SER A 152 -12.20 1.13 -20.82
CA SER A 152 -13.55 1.69 -20.92
C SER A 152 -14.63 0.96 -20.10
N ALA A 153 -14.33 -0.21 -19.54
CA ALA A 153 -15.33 -0.95 -18.75
C ALA A 153 -15.62 -0.20 -17.43
N PRO A 154 -16.90 -0.02 -17.04
CA PRO A 154 -17.24 0.63 -15.78
C PRO A 154 -16.69 -0.16 -14.59
N ILE A 155 -16.13 0.55 -13.61
CA ILE A 155 -15.66 -0.06 -12.36
C ILE A 155 -16.89 -0.51 -11.57
N GLY A 156 -16.98 -1.81 -11.29
CA GLY A 156 -18.01 -2.38 -10.45
C GLY A 156 -17.61 -2.47 -8.98
N ALA A 157 -16.33 -2.74 -8.71
CA ALA A 157 -15.77 -2.67 -7.37
C ALA A 157 -14.24 -2.48 -7.37
N VAL A 158 -13.72 -2.05 -6.23
CA VAL A 158 -12.29 -1.99 -5.91
C VAL A 158 -12.03 -2.95 -4.77
N VAL A 159 -10.95 -3.72 -4.87
CA VAL A 159 -10.49 -4.66 -3.84
C VAL A 159 -9.08 -4.27 -3.44
N ILE A 160 -8.83 -4.15 -2.15
CA ILE A 160 -7.55 -3.75 -1.57
C ILE A 160 -6.82 -4.99 -1.03
N LEU A 161 -5.50 -5.08 -1.25
CA LEU A 161 -4.65 -6.16 -0.76
C LEU A 161 -3.84 -5.67 0.45
N PHE A 162 -4.09 -6.21 1.65
CA PHE A 162 -3.44 -5.80 2.92
C PHE A 162 -2.55 -6.87 3.56
N ARG A 163 -1.53 -6.39 4.31
CA ARG A 163 -0.48 -7.18 4.98
C ARG A 163 -0.95 -8.03 6.15
N ALA A 164 -1.89 -7.53 6.95
CA ALA A 164 -2.00 -7.98 8.34
C ALA A 164 -2.27 -9.49 8.46
N THR A 165 -2.89 -10.10 7.44
CA THR A 165 -3.20 -11.55 7.41
C THR A 165 -3.57 -12.08 6.00
N THR A 166 -2.92 -11.66 4.90
CA THR A 166 -3.13 -12.27 3.56
C THR A 166 -4.57 -12.15 3.00
N PHE A 167 -5.17 -10.95 2.98
CA PHE A 167 -6.57 -10.79 2.55
C PHE A 167 -6.79 -9.84 1.39
N TYR A 168 -7.71 -10.26 0.51
CA TYR A 168 -8.46 -9.37 -0.36
C TYR A 168 -9.57 -8.69 0.45
N TRP A 169 -9.70 -7.38 0.33
CA TRP A 169 -10.71 -6.61 1.05
C TRP A 169 -11.52 -5.66 0.14
N PRO A 170 -12.85 -5.82 0.07
CA PRO A 170 -13.60 -6.97 0.57
C PRO A 170 -13.22 -8.25 -0.19
N SER A 171 -13.25 -9.40 0.50
CA SER A 171 -12.92 -10.68 -0.13
C SER A 171 -14.02 -11.16 -1.09
N THR A 172 -15.24 -10.65 -0.92
CA THR A 172 -16.36 -10.91 -1.82
C THR A 172 -16.94 -9.62 -2.36
N VAL A 173 -17.10 -9.55 -3.68
CA VAL A 173 -17.73 -8.41 -4.39
C VAL A 173 -18.84 -8.92 -5.29
N THR A 174 -19.87 -8.10 -5.46
CA THR A 174 -20.95 -8.36 -6.43
C THR A 174 -20.97 -7.24 -7.45
N ILE A 175 -20.89 -7.59 -8.73
CA ILE A 175 -20.89 -6.65 -9.86
C ILE A 175 -21.86 -7.10 -10.94
N GLN A 176 -22.10 -6.23 -11.92
CA GLN A 176 -22.92 -6.51 -13.09
C GLN A 176 -22.07 -7.00 -14.27
N PRO A 177 -22.63 -7.82 -15.18
CA PRO A 177 -21.93 -8.19 -16.41
C PRO A 177 -21.44 -6.97 -17.19
N GLY A 178 -20.19 -7.01 -17.64
CA GLY A 178 -19.52 -5.92 -18.36
C GLY A 178 -18.74 -4.95 -17.48
N GLN A 179 -18.88 -5.02 -16.15
CA GLN A 179 -18.06 -4.25 -15.22
C GLN A 179 -16.68 -4.88 -15.01
N LYS A 180 -15.72 -4.07 -14.56
CA LYS A 180 -14.41 -4.51 -14.10
C LYS A 180 -14.25 -4.42 -12.59
N ILE A 181 -13.35 -5.25 -12.08
CA ILE A 181 -12.79 -5.10 -10.73
C ILE A 181 -11.39 -4.51 -10.85
N VAL A 182 -11.04 -3.61 -9.94
CA VAL A 182 -9.67 -3.10 -9.76
C VAL A 182 -9.14 -3.60 -8.43
N TRP A 183 -8.09 -4.43 -8.47
CA TRP A 183 -7.34 -4.82 -7.29
C TRP A 183 -6.18 -3.86 -7.10
N ILE A 184 -6.00 -3.32 -5.90
CA ILE A 184 -4.93 -2.37 -5.58
C ILE A 184 -4.08 -2.94 -4.45
N TYR A 185 -2.78 -3.00 -4.69
CA TYR A 185 -1.80 -3.37 -3.70
C TYR A 185 -1.63 -2.25 -2.68
N ALA A 186 -1.94 -2.57 -1.43
CA ALA A 186 -1.87 -1.69 -0.29
C ALA A 186 -1.13 -2.41 0.84
N ASP A 187 0.09 -2.85 0.55
CA ASP A 187 1.00 -3.34 1.56
C ASP A 187 2.35 -2.62 1.41
N GLY A 188 2.95 -2.25 2.54
CA GLY A 188 4.28 -1.66 2.58
C GLY A 188 5.41 -2.67 2.69
N ALA A 189 5.13 -3.97 2.85
CA ALA A 189 6.11 -5.01 2.60
C ALA A 189 6.16 -5.27 1.08
N ALA A 190 7.35 -5.24 0.48
CA ALA A 190 7.56 -5.64 -0.91
C ALA A 190 7.32 -7.15 -1.20
N GLU A 191 6.38 -7.79 -0.50
CA GLU A 191 6.01 -9.19 -0.68
C GLU A 191 5.13 -9.35 -1.92
N PRO A 192 5.53 -10.16 -2.92
CA PRO A 192 4.69 -10.32 -4.10
C PRO A 192 3.34 -10.96 -3.79
N HIS A 193 2.32 -10.51 -4.50
CA HIS A 193 0.97 -11.05 -4.47
C HIS A 193 0.43 -11.18 -5.90
N SER A 194 -0.58 -12.03 -6.07
CA SER A 194 -1.31 -12.16 -7.33
C SER A 194 -2.83 -12.09 -7.15
N VAL A 195 -3.53 -11.98 -8.27
CA VAL A 195 -4.96 -12.20 -8.42
C VAL A 195 -5.11 -13.25 -9.51
N THR A 196 -5.26 -14.51 -9.11
CA THR A 196 -5.31 -15.66 -10.00
C THR A 196 -6.68 -16.30 -9.93
N SER A 197 -7.33 -16.50 -11.08
CA SER A 197 -8.66 -17.12 -11.12
C SER A 197 -8.61 -18.55 -10.58
N GLY A 198 -9.69 -18.96 -9.92
CA GLY A 198 -9.79 -20.27 -9.31
C GLY A 198 -9.93 -20.26 -7.80
N GLY A 199 -10.71 -21.22 -7.30
CA GLY A 199 -10.83 -21.47 -5.86
C GLY A 199 -9.80 -22.48 -5.39
N CYS A 200 -9.42 -22.37 -4.12
CA CYS A 200 -8.55 -23.33 -3.47
C CYS A 200 -9.34 -24.19 -2.49
N ARG A 201 -9.03 -25.49 -2.44
CA ARG A 201 -9.42 -26.36 -1.35
C ARG A 201 -8.24 -26.51 -0.41
N VAL A 202 -8.26 -25.79 0.71
CA VAL A 202 -7.08 -25.65 1.57
C VAL A 202 -5.92 -25.12 0.71
N ASN A 203 -4.82 -25.86 0.55
CA ASN A 203 -3.66 -25.43 -0.23
C ASN A 203 -3.67 -25.97 -1.67
N ASP A 204 -4.71 -26.69 -2.07
CA ASP A 204 -4.86 -27.18 -3.43
C ASP A 204 -5.69 -26.20 -4.27
N CYS A 205 -4.99 -25.42 -5.09
CA CYS A 205 -5.58 -24.48 -6.04
C CYS A 205 -5.53 -25.02 -7.48
N SER A 206 -5.21 -26.31 -7.68
CA SER A 206 -5.09 -26.94 -9.02
C SER A 206 -6.44 -27.07 -9.75
N GLY A 207 -7.55 -27.01 -9.01
CA GLY A 207 -8.90 -26.87 -9.58
C GLY A 207 -9.25 -25.45 -10.03
N GLY A 208 -8.29 -24.52 -9.95
CA GLY A 208 -8.48 -23.12 -10.24
C GLY A 208 -8.64 -22.80 -11.73
N GLY A 209 -9.54 -21.87 -12.06
CA GLY A 209 -9.79 -21.46 -13.45
C GLY A 209 -8.56 -20.85 -14.12
N THR A 210 -8.51 -20.86 -15.45
CA THR A 210 -7.44 -20.27 -16.28
C THR A 210 -7.86 -18.94 -16.92
N GLN A 211 -8.80 -18.24 -16.28
CA GLN A 211 -9.48 -17.08 -16.89
C GLN A 211 -8.66 -15.79 -16.76
N PHE A 212 -7.94 -15.60 -15.65
CA PHE A 212 -7.08 -14.45 -15.42
C PHE A 212 -5.98 -14.74 -14.41
N ASN A 213 -4.85 -14.05 -14.55
CA ASN A 213 -3.72 -14.11 -13.63
C ASN A 213 -2.92 -12.81 -13.75
N SER A 214 -2.74 -12.09 -12.64
CA SER A 214 -1.90 -10.87 -12.60
C SER A 214 -0.39 -11.18 -12.64
N GLY A 215 0.00 -12.43 -12.39
CA GLY A 215 1.33 -12.82 -11.96
C GLY A 215 1.66 -12.27 -10.58
N LEU A 216 2.85 -12.61 -10.08
CA LEU A 216 3.43 -12.12 -8.82
C LEU A 216 4.00 -10.69 -8.95
N ASN A 217 3.22 -9.80 -9.55
CA ASN A 217 3.65 -8.43 -9.90
C ASN A 217 3.01 -7.36 -8.99
N LEU A 218 2.11 -7.75 -8.08
CA LEU A 218 1.53 -6.83 -7.09
C LEU A 218 2.41 -6.87 -5.84
N ASN A 219 3.38 -5.98 -5.75
CA ASN A 219 4.41 -6.02 -4.71
C ASN A 219 4.89 -4.63 -4.26
N LYS A 220 4.20 -3.56 -4.68
CA LYS A 220 4.46 -2.18 -4.25
C LYS A 220 3.16 -1.40 -4.11
N PRO A 221 3.02 -0.51 -3.13
CA PRO A 221 1.86 0.35 -2.98
C PRO A 221 1.41 0.97 -4.31
N GLY A 222 0.11 0.93 -4.60
CA GLY A 222 -0.46 1.47 -5.83
C GLY A 222 -0.33 0.59 -7.07
N HIS A 223 0.43 -0.52 -7.03
CA HIS A 223 0.35 -1.54 -8.07
C HIS A 223 -1.09 -2.06 -8.18
N ARG A 224 -1.57 -2.26 -9.41
CA ARG A 224 -2.96 -2.65 -9.63
C ARG A 224 -3.11 -3.72 -10.70
N PHE A 225 -4.16 -4.52 -10.57
CA PHE A 225 -4.63 -5.45 -11.58
C PHE A 225 -6.10 -5.18 -11.87
N GLU A 226 -6.51 -5.31 -13.12
CA GLU A 226 -7.90 -5.09 -13.53
C GLU A 226 -8.41 -6.29 -14.30
N GLN A 227 -9.68 -6.69 -14.09
CA GLN A 227 -10.32 -7.76 -14.85
C GLN A 227 -11.76 -7.40 -15.17
N VAL A 228 -12.15 -7.49 -16.45
CA VAL A 228 -13.53 -7.32 -16.91
C VAL A 228 -14.27 -8.66 -16.82
N PHE A 229 -15.48 -8.64 -16.26
CA PHE A 229 -16.33 -9.82 -16.14
C PHE A 229 -17.55 -9.70 -17.05
N LYS A 230 -17.51 -10.33 -18.23
CA LYS A 230 -18.54 -10.18 -19.28
C LYS A 230 -19.79 -11.04 -19.07
N HIS A 231 -19.69 -12.10 -18.27
CA HIS A 231 -20.75 -13.09 -18.11
C HIS A 231 -21.14 -13.26 -16.66
N ALA A 232 -22.43 -13.52 -16.41
CA ALA A 232 -22.91 -13.84 -15.09
C ALA A 232 -22.28 -15.16 -14.59
N GLY A 233 -22.02 -15.24 -13.29
CA GLY A 233 -21.36 -16.39 -12.68
C GLY A 233 -20.71 -16.06 -11.34
N VAL A 234 -20.13 -17.09 -10.72
CA VAL A 234 -19.34 -16.97 -9.49
C VAL A 234 -17.90 -17.31 -9.85
N PHE A 235 -17.00 -16.37 -9.62
CA PHE A 235 -15.60 -16.43 -10.02
C PHE A 235 -14.73 -16.37 -8.77
N PRO A 236 -14.39 -17.53 -8.17
CA PRO A 236 -13.40 -17.56 -7.10
C PRO A 236 -12.01 -17.20 -7.65
N TYR A 237 -11.17 -16.62 -6.79
CA TYR A 237 -9.78 -16.29 -7.10
C TYR A 237 -8.91 -16.38 -5.85
N HIS A 238 -7.59 -16.43 -6.03
CA HIS A 238 -6.61 -16.60 -4.96
C HIS A 238 -5.27 -15.93 -5.29
N CYS A 239 -4.41 -15.81 -4.27
CA CYS A 239 -3.00 -15.46 -4.43
C CYS A 239 -2.17 -16.73 -4.57
N GLU A 240 -1.24 -16.78 -5.54
CA GLU A 240 -0.38 -17.95 -5.81
C GLU A 240 0.67 -18.22 -4.73
N LEU A 241 1.06 -17.20 -3.94
CA LEU A 241 2.00 -17.37 -2.84
C LEU A 241 1.32 -17.74 -1.52
N HIS A 242 0.11 -17.21 -1.30
CA HIS A 242 -0.66 -17.41 -0.08
C HIS A 242 -1.84 -18.34 -0.33
N LEU A 243 -1.52 -19.54 -0.82
CA LEU A 243 -2.50 -20.56 -1.16
C LEU A 243 -3.39 -20.87 0.05
N GLY A 244 -4.70 -20.92 -0.18
CA GLY A 244 -5.69 -21.27 0.85
C GLY A 244 -6.03 -20.16 1.84
N SER A 245 -5.08 -19.31 2.24
CA SER A 245 -5.32 -18.22 3.18
C SER A 245 -5.81 -16.93 2.51
N MET A 246 -5.42 -16.71 1.25
CA MET A 246 -5.80 -15.52 0.48
C MET A 246 -6.70 -15.89 -0.69
N GLN A 247 -8.01 -15.83 -0.44
CA GLN A 247 -9.04 -16.18 -1.41
C GLN A 247 -10.13 -15.11 -1.46
N GLY A 248 -10.72 -14.94 -2.63
CA GLY A 248 -11.85 -14.06 -2.82
C GLY A 248 -12.83 -14.59 -3.85
N VAL A 249 -13.97 -13.93 -3.96
CA VAL A 249 -15.05 -14.30 -4.87
C VAL A 249 -15.61 -13.05 -5.55
N VAL A 250 -15.69 -13.08 -6.88
CA VAL A 250 -16.48 -12.12 -7.65
C VAL A 250 -17.79 -12.80 -8.04
N THR A 251 -18.92 -12.24 -7.61
CA THR A 251 -20.24 -12.65 -8.07
C THR A 251 -20.70 -11.66 -9.15
N VAL A 252 -20.97 -12.17 -10.35
CA VAL A 252 -21.44 -11.37 -11.48
C VAL A 252 -22.90 -11.72 -11.71
N GLN A 253 -23.79 -10.77 -11.46
CA GLN A 253 -25.23 -10.97 -11.60
C GLN A 253 -25.91 -9.70 -12.07
N ARG A 254 -27.04 -9.84 -12.77
CA ARG A 254 -27.88 -8.67 -13.10
C ARG A 254 -28.59 -8.18 -11.84
N PRO A 255 -28.88 -6.87 -11.74
CA PRO A 255 -29.78 -6.36 -10.72
C PRO A 255 -31.11 -7.12 -10.78
N ARG A 256 -31.68 -7.42 -9.62
CA ARG A 256 -33.04 -7.94 -9.53
C ARG A 256 -34.04 -6.83 -9.79
#